data_AF-A0AAU7E7U6-F1
#
_entry.id   AF-A0AAU7E7U6-F1
#
_cell.length_a   1.000
_cell.length_b   1.000
_cell.length_c   1.000
_cell.angle_alpha   90.00
_cell.angle_beta   90.00
_cell.angle_gamma   90.00
#
_symmetry.space_group_name_H-M   'P 1'
#
loop_
_entity.id
_entity.type
_entity.pdbx_description
1 polymer ?
#
loop_
_entity_poly.entity_id
_entity_poly.type
_entity_poly.pdbx_seq_one_letter_code
_entity_poly.pdbx_strand_id
1 'polypeptide(L)'
;MILSHFKLYMDDSRYESFKIEYETREDSKDFLENIQERYKTNEKELNIDFYYMSKAYEYIEKWFSENNNRRQEFFRILTSQNNIAKNVRIIWHEIEDNEDEREVFSRINSGKIPLTNAELIKALFLNSNNFKKEEVDLRQIEISKEWDEMEYALQNNEFWRFLTSDEDYPARIELLFKTYYKIKKDEKYEDSYVIYRFFADKLKGDNKLKVLDEIWLEVKKIFLTFKYWYENHKLYHLIGYLNVLENKESEKSLVSLYKESSKKSKEDFVLFIEEQISKRVNVKNISEIKEMSYEDNKNEIKKILLLFNIATYLESDIRFSFDKFISEKWSLEHINPQSGFTIKNKDDRKRWIKEIIDILKLLQDDNSNEQTTSLLKKLIDNINENIDDKKFADITNDVFEYFSPEDKHSIANLTLLSLDTNSKLSNHIFAIKRNKLKEDEKNGKFIPLCTKNVFMKYYSEKFDDIKNIYFWTSSDQDSYLKAIEEKINVFIKNGE
;
A
#
# COMPACT_ATOMS: atom_id res chain seq x y z
N MET A 1 -36.50 10.93 24.30
CA MET A 1 -36.38 9.45 24.37
C MET A 1 -35.83 8.96 25.70
N ILE A 2 -34.53 9.11 26.00
CA ILE A 2 -33.93 8.61 27.27
C ILE A 2 -34.67 9.14 28.51
N LEU A 3 -34.97 10.44 28.54
CA LEU A 3 -35.68 11.08 29.66
C LEU A 3 -37.06 10.47 29.96
N SER A 4 -37.71 9.85 28.97
CA SER A 4 -39.03 9.22 29.18
C SER A 4 -38.97 8.02 30.15
N HIS A 5 -37.80 7.39 30.31
CA HIS A 5 -37.56 6.34 31.30
C HIS A 5 -37.35 6.88 32.73
N PHE A 6 -37.26 8.20 32.90
CA PHE A 6 -37.00 8.86 34.17
C PHE A 6 -38.17 9.71 34.66
N LYS A 7 -39.37 9.59 34.05
CA LYS A 7 -40.52 10.47 34.33
C LYS A 7 -40.82 10.62 35.84
N LEU A 8 -40.86 9.51 36.59
CA LEU A 8 -41.03 9.52 38.05
C LEU A 8 -39.93 10.30 38.79
N TYR A 9 -38.65 10.12 38.39
CA TYR A 9 -37.53 10.84 39.00
C TYR A 9 -37.53 12.33 38.65
N MET A 10 -38.00 12.68 37.45
CA MET A 10 -38.12 14.07 36.99
C MET A 10 -39.23 14.80 37.74
N ASP A 11 -40.37 14.14 37.93
CA ASP A 11 -41.54 14.68 38.67
C ASP A 11 -41.18 14.93 40.15
N ASP A 12 -40.50 13.99 40.80
CA ASP A 12 -40.03 14.14 42.19
C ASP A 12 -38.98 15.25 42.35
N SER A 13 -38.18 15.51 41.31
CA SER A 13 -37.04 16.44 41.37
C SER A 13 -37.35 17.83 40.78
N ARG A 14 -38.56 18.06 40.25
CA ARG A 14 -38.96 19.29 39.54
C ARG A 14 -38.06 19.65 38.35
N TYR A 15 -37.50 18.65 37.67
CA TYR A 15 -36.76 18.90 36.43
C TYR A 15 -37.73 19.04 35.26
N GLU A 16 -37.62 20.12 34.49
CA GLU A 16 -38.33 20.25 33.22
C GLU A 16 -37.61 19.44 32.14
N SER A 17 -38.38 18.67 31.38
CA SER A 17 -37.86 17.97 30.20
C SER A 17 -37.67 18.94 29.04
N PHE A 18 -36.49 18.92 28.43
CA PHE A 18 -36.26 19.62 27.17
C PHE A 18 -37.22 19.13 26.08
N LYS A 19 -37.74 20.07 25.30
CA LYS A 19 -38.52 19.79 24.09
C LYS A 19 -37.63 20.02 22.88
N ILE A 20 -37.77 19.17 21.88
CA ILE A 20 -37.09 19.30 20.60
C ILE A 20 -38.14 19.29 19.50
N GLU A 21 -37.98 20.21 18.56
CA GLU A 21 -38.83 20.38 17.40
C GLU A 21 -37.90 20.66 16.22
N TYR A 22 -38.18 20.00 15.10
CA TYR A 22 -37.39 20.18 13.89
C TYR A 22 -38.20 21.03 12.93
N GLU A 23 -37.63 22.15 12.47
CA GLU A 23 -38.30 23.07 11.55
C GLU A 23 -38.80 22.38 10.27
N THR A 24 -38.03 21.42 9.76
CA THR A 24 -38.39 20.67 8.55
C THR A 24 -39.34 19.49 8.82
N ARG A 25 -39.74 19.24 10.08
CA ARG A 25 -40.56 18.12 10.51
C ARG A 25 -41.48 18.53 11.67
N GLU A 26 -42.55 19.25 11.36
CA GLU A 26 -43.50 19.78 12.35
C GLU A 26 -44.08 18.66 13.26
N ASP A 27 -44.37 17.48 12.71
CA ASP A 27 -44.93 16.35 13.48
C ASP A 27 -43.92 15.64 14.40
N SER A 28 -42.62 15.96 14.30
CA SER A 28 -41.56 15.28 15.06
C SER A 28 -41.67 15.49 16.56
N LYS A 29 -42.11 16.67 16.99
CA LYS A 29 -42.26 17.01 18.40
C LYS A 29 -43.30 16.12 19.08
N ASP A 30 -44.48 16.06 18.48
CA ASP A 30 -45.60 15.24 18.95
C ASP A 30 -45.25 13.73 18.91
N PHE A 31 -44.53 13.31 17.87
CA PHE A 31 -44.02 11.94 17.77
C PHE A 31 -43.04 11.59 18.91
N LEU A 32 -42.11 12.49 19.24
CA LEU A 32 -41.10 12.30 20.28
C LEU A 32 -41.66 12.41 21.70
N GLU A 33 -42.63 13.30 21.93
CA GLU A 33 -43.34 13.43 23.22
C GLU A 33 -44.14 12.15 23.53
N ASN A 34 -44.70 11.50 22.50
CA ASN A 34 -45.50 10.28 22.63
C ASN A 34 -44.75 9.00 22.21
N ILE A 35 -43.41 9.04 22.17
CA ILE A 35 -42.59 7.96 21.62
C ILE A 35 -42.82 6.60 22.30
N GLN A 36 -43.18 6.58 23.59
CA GLN A 36 -43.42 5.36 24.38
C GLN A 36 -44.61 4.53 23.88
N GLU A 37 -45.53 5.16 23.16
CA GLU A 37 -46.68 4.50 22.54
C GLU A 37 -46.44 4.34 21.04
N ARG A 38 -45.99 5.41 20.38
CA ARG A 38 -45.89 5.49 18.92
C ARG A 38 -44.89 4.53 18.31
N TYR A 39 -43.79 4.20 19.00
CA TYR A 39 -42.79 3.25 18.48
C TYR A 39 -43.34 1.82 18.26
N LYS A 40 -44.48 1.49 18.90
CA LYS A 40 -45.18 0.20 18.75
C LYS A 40 -46.22 0.20 17.63
N THR A 41 -46.58 1.37 17.12
CA THR A 41 -47.63 1.54 16.12
C THR A 41 -47.06 1.56 14.69
N ASN A 42 -47.96 1.58 13.70
CA ASN A 42 -47.57 1.78 12.30
C ASN A 42 -47.13 3.23 12.01
N GLU A 43 -47.31 4.16 12.94
CA GLU A 43 -46.89 5.56 12.76
C GLU A 43 -45.37 5.69 12.57
N LYS A 44 -44.59 4.74 13.09
CA LYS A 44 -43.14 4.67 12.86
C LYS A 44 -42.75 4.52 11.38
N GLU A 45 -43.67 4.07 10.53
CA GLU A 45 -43.42 3.83 9.11
C GLU A 45 -43.86 5.00 8.23
N LEU A 46 -44.44 6.07 8.81
CA LEU A 46 -44.91 7.24 8.07
C LEU A 46 -43.76 7.99 7.38
N ASN A 47 -42.57 7.99 7.97
CA ASN A 47 -41.37 8.52 7.35
C ASN A 47 -40.09 7.88 7.93
N ILE A 48 -38.97 8.10 7.24
CA ILE A 48 -37.67 7.54 7.59
C ILE A 48 -37.16 8.01 8.97
N ASP A 49 -37.46 9.25 9.36
CA ASP A 49 -37.04 9.82 10.63
C ASP A 49 -37.78 9.12 11.78
N PHE A 50 -39.09 8.92 11.67
CA PHE A 50 -39.90 8.21 12.67
C PHE A 50 -39.49 6.76 12.82
N TYR A 51 -39.08 6.12 11.71
CA TYR A 51 -38.54 4.76 11.73
C TYR A 51 -37.27 4.71 12.58
N TYR A 52 -36.30 5.60 12.31
CA TYR A 52 -35.03 5.62 13.06
C TYR A 52 -35.21 6.12 14.50
N MET A 53 -36.12 7.06 14.75
CA MET A 53 -36.48 7.49 16.10
C MET A 53 -37.06 6.32 16.92
N SER A 54 -37.94 5.53 16.32
CA SER A 54 -38.54 4.35 16.95
C SER A 54 -37.50 3.27 17.19
N LYS A 55 -36.57 3.05 16.25
CA LYS A 55 -35.45 2.11 16.43
C LYS A 55 -34.53 2.55 17.57
N ALA A 56 -34.18 3.83 17.63
CA ALA A 56 -33.37 4.37 18.73
C ALA A 56 -34.07 4.16 20.08
N TYR A 57 -35.37 4.44 20.16
CA TYR A 57 -36.16 4.18 21.36
C TYR A 57 -36.18 2.69 21.74
N GLU A 58 -36.38 1.79 20.78
CA GLU A 58 -36.38 0.34 20.99
C GLU A 58 -35.06 -0.16 21.59
N TYR A 59 -33.92 0.32 21.09
CA TYR A 59 -32.60 0.02 21.66
C TYR A 59 -32.44 0.56 23.09
N ILE A 60 -32.89 1.78 23.35
CA ILE A 60 -32.83 2.40 24.68
C ILE A 60 -33.70 1.63 25.68
N GLU A 61 -34.93 1.29 25.30
CA GLU A 61 -35.86 0.50 26.11
C GLU A 61 -35.27 -0.86 26.45
N LYS A 62 -34.73 -1.57 25.44
CA LYS A 62 -34.05 -2.84 25.66
C LYS A 62 -32.89 -2.70 26.63
N TRP A 63 -32.02 -1.70 26.44
CA TRP A 63 -30.87 -1.47 27.31
C TRP A 63 -31.29 -1.23 28.77
N PHE A 64 -32.30 -0.38 29.00
CA PHE A 64 -32.79 -0.12 30.36
C PHE A 64 -33.44 -1.35 30.98
N SER A 65 -34.13 -2.18 30.18
CA SER A 65 -34.74 -3.43 30.67
C SER A 65 -33.67 -4.44 31.15
N GLU A 66 -32.53 -4.51 30.46
CA GLU A 66 -31.39 -5.38 30.81
C GLU A 66 -30.51 -4.78 31.93
N ASN A 67 -30.55 -3.46 32.15
CA ASN A 67 -29.65 -2.73 33.07
C ASN A 67 -30.41 -1.92 34.13
N ASN A 68 -31.52 -2.45 34.66
CA ASN A 68 -32.38 -1.74 35.62
C ASN A 68 -31.64 -1.18 36.85
N ASN A 69 -30.61 -1.90 37.34
CA ASN A 69 -29.79 -1.47 38.47
C ASN A 69 -28.94 -0.21 38.20
N ARG A 70 -28.71 0.15 36.92
CA ARG A 70 -27.92 1.34 36.53
C ARG A 70 -28.78 2.58 36.29
N ARG A 71 -30.11 2.47 36.37
CA ARG A 71 -31.05 3.56 36.07
C ARG A 71 -30.77 4.82 36.91
N GLN A 72 -30.63 4.67 38.24
CA GLN A 72 -30.34 5.80 39.14
C GLN A 72 -28.98 6.45 38.86
N GLU A 73 -27.94 5.66 38.58
CA GLU A 73 -26.62 6.18 38.25
C GLU A 73 -26.64 6.97 36.94
N PHE A 74 -27.31 6.43 35.92
CA PHE A 74 -27.47 7.09 34.62
C PHE A 74 -28.24 8.40 34.74
N PHE A 75 -29.32 8.43 35.53
CA PHE A 75 -30.07 9.65 35.82
C PHE A 75 -29.17 10.73 36.44
N ARG A 76 -28.38 10.35 37.45
CA ARG A 76 -27.42 11.27 38.11
C ARG A 76 -26.39 11.84 37.13
N ILE A 77 -25.92 11.04 36.18
CA ILE A 77 -24.98 11.50 35.14
C ILE A 77 -25.63 12.55 34.22
N LEU A 78 -26.92 12.41 33.91
CA LEU A 78 -27.63 13.38 33.07
C LEU A 78 -28.00 14.67 33.81
N THR A 79 -28.28 14.60 35.12
CA THR A 79 -28.86 15.73 35.88
C THR A 79 -27.89 16.40 36.86
N SER A 80 -26.70 15.83 37.11
CA SER A 80 -25.74 16.40 38.06
C SER A 80 -25.26 17.80 37.64
N GLN A 81 -25.51 18.78 38.51
CA GLN A 81 -25.07 20.18 38.36
C GLN A 81 -23.70 20.45 39.01
N ASN A 82 -23.14 19.50 39.76
CA ASN A 82 -21.85 19.68 40.42
C ASN A 82 -20.70 19.60 39.41
N ASN A 83 -19.93 20.69 39.30
CA ASN A 83 -18.75 20.82 38.44
C ASN A 83 -17.58 19.87 38.77
N ILE A 84 -17.73 19.02 39.78
CA ILE A 84 -16.68 18.17 40.35
C ILE A 84 -16.82 16.69 39.91
N ALA A 85 -17.93 16.25 39.28
CA ALA A 85 -18.10 14.84 38.87
C ALA A 85 -18.97 14.60 37.62
N LYS A 86 -18.59 13.54 36.86
CA LYS A 86 -19.25 12.82 35.75
C LYS A 86 -20.67 13.29 35.40
N ASN A 87 -20.79 14.39 34.64
CA ASN A 87 -22.05 14.83 34.04
C ASN A 87 -21.95 14.90 32.51
N VAL A 88 -23.09 14.77 31.82
CA VAL A 88 -23.15 15.00 30.36
C VAL A 88 -23.14 16.49 30.10
N ARG A 89 -22.29 16.92 29.17
CA ARG A 89 -22.20 18.31 28.69
C ARG A 89 -22.38 18.31 27.19
N ILE A 90 -23.14 19.28 26.70
CA ILE A 90 -23.39 19.48 25.28
C ILE A 90 -22.61 20.74 24.89
N ILE A 91 -21.84 20.64 23.81
CA ILE A 91 -21.26 21.82 23.15
C ILE A 91 -22.31 22.27 22.14
N TRP A 92 -22.94 23.40 22.43
CA TRP A 92 -23.95 24.01 21.58
C TRP A 92 -23.30 25.19 20.84
N HIS A 93 -23.31 25.14 19.51
CA HIS A 93 -22.87 26.23 18.66
C HIS A 93 -24.11 26.90 18.08
N GLU A 94 -24.47 28.04 18.66
CA GLU A 94 -25.51 28.91 18.15
C GLU A 94 -24.91 29.78 17.04
N ILE A 95 -25.60 29.86 15.90
CA ILE A 95 -25.21 30.68 14.74
C ILE A 95 -26.13 31.90 14.66
N GLU A 96 -25.65 33.00 14.08
CA GLU A 96 -26.50 34.17 13.85
C GLU A 96 -27.48 33.92 12.69
N ASP A 97 -28.66 34.54 12.72
CA ASP A 97 -29.73 34.38 11.70
C ASP A 97 -29.28 34.73 10.26
N ASN A 98 -28.14 35.41 10.11
CA ASN A 98 -27.57 35.81 8.82
C ASN A 98 -26.47 34.85 8.30
N GLU A 99 -26.09 33.82 9.05
CA GLU A 99 -25.08 32.83 8.67
C GLU A 99 -25.71 31.61 7.99
N ASP A 100 -25.06 31.07 6.95
CA ASP A 100 -25.49 29.83 6.30
C ASP A 100 -25.03 28.60 7.12
N GLU A 101 -25.99 27.82 7.63
CA GLU A 101 -25.76 26.59 8.41
C GLU A 101 -24.80 25.61 7.73
N ARG A 102 -24.89 25.45 6.40
CA ARG A 102 -24.08 24.49 5.64
C ARG A 102 -22.66 25.00 5.51
N GLU A 103 -22.45 26.30 5.33
CA GLU A 103 -21.11 26.91 5.33
C GLU A 103 -20.46 26.84 6.71
N VAL A 104 -21.20 27.15 7.78
CA VAL A 104 -20.70 27.03 9.16
C VAL A 104 -20.36 25.58 9.49
N PHE A 105 -21.24 24.64 9.15
CA PHE A 105 -20.98 23.21 9.32
C PHE A 105 -19.75 22.79 8.51
N SER A 106 -19.66 23.16 7.24
CA SER A 106 -18.50 22.83 6.41
C SER A 106 -17.22 23.42 6.98
N ARG A 107 -17.24 24.64 7.52
CA ARG A 107 -16.09 25.32 8.15
C ARG A 107 -15.66 24.66 9.46
N ILE A 108 -16.61 24.27 10.32
CA ILE A 108 -16.35 23.53 11.57
C ILE A 108 -15.80 22.13 11.28
N ASN A 109 -16.25 21.50 10.20
CA ASN A 109 -15.79 20.18 9.78
C ASN A 109 -14.54 20.24 8.88
N SER A 110 -14.24 21.39 8.28
CA SER A 110 -13.07 21.61 7.43
C SER A 110 -11.84 21.75 8.32
N GLY A 111 -10.85 20.89 8.10
CA GLY A 111 -9.67 20.82 8.97
C GLY A 111 -9.89 20.01 10.25
N LYS A 112 -10.95 19.19 10.33
CA LYS A 112 -11.07 18.18 11.39
C LYS A 112 -9.81 17.32 11.41
N ILE A 113 -9.02 17.48 12.47
CA ILE A 113 -7.93 16.57 12.78
C ILE A 113 -8.59 15.26 13.24
N PRO A 114 -8.49 14.17 12.48
CA PRO A 114 -9.03 12.89 12.93
C PRO A 114 -8.37 12.56 14.28
N LEU A 115 -9.18 12.14 15.25
CA LEU A 115 -8.69 11.67 16.55
C LEU A 115 -8.00 10.30 16.33
N THR A 116 -6.83 10.29 15.69
CA THR A 116 -6.04 9.08 15.48
C THR A 116 -5.30 8.71 16.77
N ASN A 117 -4.66 7.54 16.80
CA ASN A 117 -3.82 7.21 17.95
C ASN A 117 -2.68 8.23 18.06
N ALA A 118 -2.06 8.61 16.94
CA ALA A 118 -0.99 9.61 16.94
C ALA A 118 -1.42 10.94 17.57
N GLU A 119 -2.58 11.50 17.20
CA GLU A 119 -3.03 12.79 17.72
C GLU A 119 -3.39 12.72 19.21
N LEU A 120 -4.05 11.64 19.63
CA LEU A 120 -4.36 11.40 21.04
C LEU A 120 -3.10 11.17 21.88
N ILE A 121 -2.10 10.47 21.33
CA ILE A 121 -0.80 10.26 21.98
C ILE A 121 -0.02 11.58 22.05
N LYS A 122 -0.05 12.41 21.01
CA LYS A 122 0.58 13.75 21.02
C LYS A 122 0.00 14.60 22.14
N ALA A 123 -1.32 14.69 22.23
CA ALA A 123 -2.01 15.41 23.31
C ALA A 123 -1.69 14.82 24.70
N LEU A 124 -1.61 13.49 24.80
CA LEU A 124 -1.25 12.80 26.04
C LEU A 124 0.18 13.12 26.47
N PHE A 125 1.15 13.12 25.56
CA PHE A 125 2.57 13.33 25.85
C PHE A 125 2.86 14.79 26.19
N LEU A 126 2.21 15.72 25.48
CA LEU A 126 2.34 17.16 25.71
C LEU A 126 1.51 17.65 26.90
N ASN A 127 0.77 16.80 27.60
CA ASN A 127 -0.01 17.24 28.76
C ASN A 127 0.91 17.85 29.84
N SER A 128 0.64 19.09 30.24
CA SER A 128 1.43 19.83 31.23
C SER A 128 1.56 19.09 32.57
N ASN A 129 0.58 18.25 32.92
CA ASN A 129 0.59 17.44 34.15
C ASN A 129 1.66 16.32 34.14
N ASN A 130 2.31 16.07 33.00
CA ASN A 130 3.43 15.12 32.91
C ASN A 130 4.75 15.74 33.38
N PHE A 131 4.86 17.07 33.42
CA PHE A 131 6.11 17.78 33.66
C PHE A 131 6.09 18.55 34.98
N LYS A 132 7.28 18.88 35.48
CA LYS A 132 7.42 19.88 36.55
C LYS A 132 7.05 21.25 35.99
N LYS A 133 6.37 22.09 36.80
CA LYS A 133 5.86 23.40 36.37
C LYS A 133 6.92 24.28 35.67
N GLU A 134 8.16 24.23 36.13
CA GLU A 134 9.27 25.04 35.61
C GLU A 134 9.83 24.53 34.27
N GLU A 135 9.54 23.28 33.91
CA GLU A 135 10.10 22.59 32.73
C GLU A 135 9.05 22.38 31.62
N VAL A 136 7.77 22.70 31.87
CA VAL A 136 6.64 22.41 30.96
C VAL A 136 6.93 22.93 29.55
N ASP A 137 7.21 24.22 29.41
CA ASP A 137 7.37 24.86 28.10
C ASP A 137 8.55 24.27 27.33
N LEU A 138 9.71 24.12 28.00
CA LEU A 138 10.92 23.56 27.38
C LEU A 138 10.71 22.13 26.89
N ARG A 139 10.06 21.28 27.70
CA ARG A 139 9.81 19.88 27.36
C ARG A 139 8.77 19.73 26.25
N GLN A 140 7.70 20.52 26.28
CA GLN A 140 6.72 20.53 25.21
C GLN A 140 7.34 20.97 23.88
N ILE A 141 8.22 21.97 23.89
CA ILE A 141 8.96 22.42 22.69
C ILE A 141 9.89 21.31 22.20
N GLU A 142 10.64 20.66 23.10
CA GLU A 142 11.55 19.55 22.77
C GLU A 142 10.80 18.40 22.08
N ILE A 143 9.76 17.87 22.73
CA ILE A 143 8.97 16.74 22.20
C ILE A 143 8.27 17.13 20.89
N SER A 144 7.70 18.34 20.81
CA SER A 144 7.02 18.78 19.59
C SER A 144 7.98 18.88 18.41
N LYS A 145 9.16 19.45 18.62
CA LYS A 145 10.18 19.55 17.57
C LYS A 145 10.64 18.18 17.10
N GLU A 146 10.98 17.29 18.03
CA GLU A 146 11.42 15.92 17.70
C GLU A 146 10.30 15.12 17.01
N TRP A 147 9.05 15.31 17.44
CA TRP A 147 7.88 14.74 16.78
C TRP A 147 7.77 15.20 15.33
N ASP A 148 7.82 16.51 15.10
CA ASP A 148 7.67 17.09 13.78
C ASP A 148 8.82 16.69 12.84
N GLU A 149 10.05 16.56 13.36
CA GLU A 149 11.19 16.02 12.61
C GLU A 149 10.98 14.56 12.18
N MET A 150 10.48 13.71 13.08
CA MET A 150 10.18 12.31 12.78
C MET A 150 9.03 12.17 11.78
N GLU A 151 7.93 12.90 11.98
CA GLU A 151 6.79 12.92 11.08
C GLU A 151 7.20 13.41 9.69
N TYR A 152 7.94 14.53 9.60
CA TYR A 152 8.41 15.07 8.34
C TYR A 152 9.29 14.07 7.57
N ALA A 153 10.18 13.36 8.26
CA ALA A 153 10.99 12.32 7.63
C ALA A 153 10.11 11.16 7.11
N LEU A 154 9.13 10.70 7.89
CA LEU A 154 8.22 9.62 7.50
C LEU A 154 7.27 10.02 6.36
N GLN A 155 7.00 11.32 6.16
CA GLN A 155 6.24 11.82 5.00
C GLN A 155 6.99 11.63 3.67
N ASN A 156 8.29 11.34 3.67
CA ASN A 156 8.99 10.91 2.46
C ASN A 156 8.46 9.53 2.00
N ASN A 157 7.80 9.47 0.84
CA ASN A 157 7.20 8.23 0.33
C ASN A 157 8.20 7.10 0.10
N GLU A 158 9.44 7.40 -0.29
CA GLU A 158 10.47 6.38 -0.50
C GLU A 158 10.89 5.75 0.84
N PHE A 159 11.01 6.57 1.90
CA PHE A 159 11.24 6.05 3.25
C PHE A 159 10.03 5.28 3.79
N TRP A 160 8.83 5.80 3.57
CA TRP A 160 7.60 5.16 4.02
C TRP A 160 7.37 3.79 3.39
N ARG A 161 7.48 3.71 2.06
CA ARG A 161 7.27 2.47 1.28
C ARG A 161 8.39 1.45 1.47
N PHE A 162 9.57 1.88 1.89
CA PHE A 162 10.59 0.98 2.42
C PHE A 162 10.18 0.31 3.75
N LEU A 163 9.50 1.04 4.65
CA LEU A 163 9.13 0.54 5.97
C LEU A 163 7.84 -0.28 6.00
N THR A 164 6.84 0.06 5.18
CA THR A 164 5.55 -0.63 5.15
C THR A 164 4.89 -0.54 3.77
N SER A 165 4.15 -1.58 3.41
CA SER A 165 3.29 -1.60 2.23
C SER A 165 1.80 -1.42 2.58
N ASP A 166 1.49 -1.23 3.86
CA ASP A 166 0.13 -1.01 4.34
C ASP A 166 -0.44 0.36 3.88
N GLU A 167 -1.74 0.54 4.13
CA GLU A 167 -2.44 1.80 3.86
C GLU A 167 -1.79 2.97 4.59
N ASP A 168 -1.88 4.15 3.98
CA ASP A 168 -1.24 5.34 4.51
C ASP A 168 -1.94 5.82 5.78
N TYR A 169 -1.16 6.25 6.76
CA TYR A 169 -1.69 6.80 8.01
C TYR A 169 -1.93 8.30 7.85
N PRO A 170 -2.97 8.86 8.51
CA PRO A 170 -3.11 10.31 8.59
C PRO A 170 -1.89 10.99 9.23
N ALA A 171 -1.24 10.33 10.20
CA ALA A 171 0.04 10.73 10.77
C ALA A 171 0.97 9.50 10.82
N ARG A 172 2.05 9.52 10.03
CA ARG A 172 2.90 8.35 9.78
C ARG A 172 3.75 7.94 10.97
N ILE A 173 4.01 8.87 11.90
CA ILE A 173 4.63 8.59 13.21
C ILE A 173 3.85 7.57 14.04
N GLU A 174 2.55 7.35 13.74
CA GLU A 174 1.77 6.26 14.34
C GLU A 174 2.46 4.90 14.18
N LEU A 175 3.19 4.66 13.09
CA LEU A 175 3.96 3.44 12.86
C LEU A 175 4.99 3.19 13.97
N LEU A 176 5.63 4.23 14.50
CA LEU A 176 6.62 4.10 15.57
C LEU A 176 5.95 3.65 16.88
N PHE A 177 4.80 4.24 17.21
CA PHE A 177 4.02 3.87 18.39
C PHE A 177 3.44 2.46 18.28
N LYS A 178 2.95 2.09 17.08
CA LYS A 178 2.53 0.73 16.76
C LYS A 178 3.67 -0.28 16.94
N THR A 179 4.85 0.06 16.43
CA THR A 179 6.05 -0.77 16.58
C THR A 179 6.38 -0.96 18.05
N TYR A 180 6.43 0.12 18.83
CA TYR A 180 6.67 0.06 20.29
C TYR A 180 5.64 -0.82 21.01
N TYR A 181 4.35 -0.63 20.73
CA TYR A 181 3.27 -1.42 21.30
C TYR A 181 3.43 -2.92 21.01
N LYS A 182 3.63 -3.29 19.73
CA LYS A 182 3.84 -4.69 19.30
C LYS A 182 5.10 -5.31 19.92
N ILE A 183 6.13 -4.52 20.22
CA ILE A 183 7.30 -5.00 20.96
C ILE A 183 6.95 -5.37 22.41
N LYS A 184 6.11 -4.57 23.08
CA LYS A 184 5.80 -4.74 24.51
C LYS A 184 4.67 -5.71 24.82
N LYS A 185 3.70 -5.88 23.91
CA LYS A 185 2.48 -6.66 24.18
C LYS A 185 2.27 -7.86 23.28
N ASP A 186 2.88 -7.91 22.09
CA ASP A 186 2.73 -9.01 21.12
C ASP A 186 1.26 -9.48 20.92
N GLU A 187 0.30 -8.56 21.10
CA GLU A 187 -1.14 -8.81 21.09
C GLU A 187 -1.78 -8.26 19.80
N LYS A 188 -2.90 -8.86 19.38
CA LYS A 188 -3.72 -8.34 18.28
C LYS A 188 -4.46 -7.07 18.73
N TYR A 189 -4.69 -6.15 17.80
CA TYR A 189 -5.46 -4.95 18.07
C TYR A 189 -6.94 -5.30 18.35
N GLU A 190 -7.42 -4.93 19.53
CA GLU A 190 -8.82 -5.16 19.92
C GLU A 190 -9.77 -4.10 19.33
N ASP A 191 -9.28 -2.86 19.13
CA ASP A 191 -9.99 -1.79 18.42
C ASP A 191 -9.03 -0.67 17.94
N SER A 192 -9.60 0.34 17.26
CA SER A 192 -8.88 1.45 16.64
C SER A 192 -8.07 2.34 17.59
N TYR A 193 -8.33 2.32 18.90
CA TYR A 193 -7.71 3.20 19.91
C TYR A 193 -6.85 2.47 20.95
N VAL A 194 -6.61 1.17 20.74
CA VAL A 194 -5.87 0.33 21.69
C VAL A 194 -4.44 0.82 21.93
N ILE A 195 -3.80 1.41 20.91
CA ILE A 195 -2.43 1.94 21.02
C ILE A 195 -2.44 3.15 21.93
N TYR A 196 -3.33 4.12 21.71
CA TYR A 196 -3.52 5.26 22.61
C TYR A 196 -3.77 4.80 24.06
N ARG A 197 -4.72 3.89 24.28
CA ARG A 197 -5.06 3.43 25.64
C ARG A 197 -3.87 2.78 26.35
N PHE A 198 -3.04 2.02 25.61
CA PHE A 198 -1.81 1.45 26.15
C PHE A 198 -0.87 2.54 26.70
N PHE A 199 -0.66 3.64 25.97
CA PHE A 199 0.16 4.76 26.46
C PHE A 199 -0.52 5.52 27.60
N ALA A 200 -1.84 5.73 27.51
CA ALA A 200 -2.61 6.37 28.57
C ALA A 200 -2.51 5.60 29.88
N ASP A 201 -2.58 4.27 29.84
CA ASP A 201 -2.43 3.40 31.02
C ASP A 201 -1.02 3.47 31.61
N LYS A 202 0.02 3.54 30.78
CA LYS A 202 1.41 3.72 31.24
C LYS A 202 1.63 5.03 31.99
N LEU A 203 0.90 6.10 31.65
CA LEU A 203 1.05 7.44 32.22
C LEU A 203 0.07 7.75 33.37
N LYS A 204 -0.55 6.74 33.99
CA LYS A 204 -1.47 6.94 35.14
C LYS A 204 -0.80 7.07 36.52
N GLY A 205 0.45 6.61 36.69
CA GLY A 205 1.15 6.58 37.99
C GLY A 205 1.83 7.89 38.40
N ASP A 206 2.47 7.91 39.58
CA ASP A 206 3.11 9.12 40.14
C ASP A 206 4.41 9.52 39.42
N ASN A 207 5.08 8.59 38.73
CA ASN A 207 6.35 8.81 38.03
C ASN A 207 6.18 9.12 36.53
N LYS A 208 5.18 9.94 36.16
CA LYS A 208 4.82 10.20 34.76
C LYS A 208 5.99 10.69 33.92
N LEU A 209 6.75 11.66 34.42
CA LEU A 209 7.88 12.25 33.70
C LEU A 209 8.90 11.18 33.29
N LYS A 210 9.34 10.36 34.25
CA LYS A 210 10.32 9.29 34.00
C LYS A 210 9.79 8.27 32.99
N VAL A 211 8.53 7.87 33.12
CA VAL A 211 7.91 6.90 32.20
C VAL A 211 7.77 7.50 30.80
N LEU A 212 7.39 8.77 30.69
CA LEU A 212 7.30 9.49 29.42
C LEU A 212 8.68 9.56 28.74
N ASP A 213 9.72 9.92 29.48
CA ASP A 213 11.09 9.99 28.96
C ASP A 213 11.59 8.63 28.46
N GLU A 214 11.34 7.57 29.22
CA GLU A 214 11.70 6.20 28.82
C GLU A 214 10.97 5.79 27.54
N ILE A 215 9.66 6.05 27.45
CA ILE A 215 8.85 5.74 26.27
C ILE A 215 9.34 6.55 25.06
N TRP A 216 9.53 7.85 25.23
CA TRP A 216 9.92 8.75 24.15
C TRP A 216 11.32 8.41 23.63
N LEU A 217 12.26 8.09 24.53
CA LEU A 217 13.58 7.61 24.14
C LEU A 217 13.51 6.33 23.30
N GLU A 218 12.66 5.37 23.65
CA GLU A 218 12.48 4.15 22.87
C GLU A 218 11.84 4.41 21.50
N VAL A 219 10.87 5.32 21.41
CA VAL A 219 10.28 5.74 20.12
C VAL A 219 11.35 6.36 19.23
N LYS A 220 12.22 7.23 19.78
CA LYS A 220 13.35 7.80 19.04
C LYS A 220 14.34 6.74 18.59
N LYS A 221 14.65 5.73 19.41
CA LYS A 221 15.52 4.61 19.02
C LYS A 221 14.93 3.80 17.86
N ILE A 222 13.62 3.54 17.87
CA ILE A 222 12.93 2.89 16.75
C ILE A 222 13.12 3.71 15.47
N PHE A 223 12.80 5.01 15.52
CA PHE A 223 12.94 5.91 14.38
C PHE A 223 14.37 5.95 13.83
N LEU A 224 15.37 6.16 14.70
CA LEU A 224 16.77 6.23 14.30
C LEU A 224 17.27 4.90 13.72
N THR A 225 16.78 3.76 14.21
CA THR A 225 17.10 2.44 13.65
C THR A 225 16.52 2.28 12.25
N PHE A 226 15.26 2.66 12.04
CA PHE A 226 14.62 2.65 10.73
C PHE A 226 15.32 3.59 9.74
N LYS A 227 15.68 4.79 10.18
CA LYS A 227 16.45 5.75 9.39
C LYS A 227 17.82 5.20 9.02
N TYR A 228 18.53 4.57 9.96
CA TYR A 228 19.81 3.91 9.69
C TYR A 228 19.68 2.80 8.63
N TRP A 229 18.65 1.95 8.72
CA TRP A 229 18.41 0.92 7.71
C TRP A 229 18.12 1.52 6.34
N TYR A 230 17.34 2.60 6.28
CA TYR A 230 17.04 3.31 5.05
C TYR A 230 18.28 4.00 4.46
N GLU A 231 19.17 4.57 5.28
CA GLU A 231 20.39 5.23 4.82
C GLU A 231 21.48 4.22 4.40
N ASN A 232 21.51 3.03 4.99
CA ASN A 232 22.45 1.98 4.62
C ASN A 232 22.02 1.28 3.32
N HIS A 233 22.85 1.37 2.27
CA HIS A 233 22.55 0.82 0.94
C HIS A 233 22.19 -0.67 0.94
N LYS A 234 22.92 -1.49 1.70
CA LYS A 234 22.66 -2.94 1.76
C LYS A 234 21.36 -3.22 2.50
N LEU A 235 21.16 -2.66 3.69
CA LEU A 235 19.96 -2.88 4.49
C LEU A 235 18.69 -2.34 3.80
N TYR A 236 18.79 -1.20 3.13
CA TYR A 236 17.68 -0.62 2.36
C TYR A 236 17.13 -1.63 1.33
N HIS A 237 18.02 -2.21 0.53
CA HIS A 237 17.64 -3.16 -0.51
C HIS A 237 17.13 -4.49 0.06
N LEU A 238 17.81 -5.04 1.08
CA LEU A 238 17.42 -6.33 1.65
C LEU A 238 16.12 -6.26 2.46
N ILE A 239 15.97 -5.25 3.33
CA ILE A 239 14.76 -5.07 4.15
C ILE A 239 13.59 -4.63 3.26
N GLY A 240 13.81 -3.75 2.28
CA GLY A 240 12.77 -3.35 1.35
C GLY A 240 12.27 -4.51 0.50
N TYR A 241 13.15 -5.42 0.08
CA TYR A 241 12.73 -6.65 -0.60
C TYR A 241 11.84 -7.53 0.30
N LEU A 242 12.25 -7.75 1.55
CA LEU A 242 11.42 -8.48 2.52
C LEU A 242 10.06 -7.80 2.73
N ASN A 243 10.03 -6.48 2.83
CA ASN A 243 8.80 -5.70 2.97
C ASN A 243 7.81 -6.02 1.85
N VAL A 244 8.27 -5.95 0.60
CA VAL A 244 7.46 -6.23 -0.58
C VAL A 244 6.90 -7.66 -0.57
N LEU A 245 7.69 -8.64 -0.11
CA LEU A 245 7.23 -10.03 -0.02
C LEU A 245 6.15 -10.26 1.06
N GLU A 246 6.23 -9.52 2.16
CA GLU A 246 5.31 -9.66 3.29
C GLU A 246 3.97 -8.95 3.06
N ASN A 247 3.95 -7.93 2.20
CA ASN A 247 2.73 -7.19 1.83
C ASN A 247 1.97 -6.75 3.10
N LYS A 248 0.73 -7.20 3.31
CA LYS A 248 -0.10 -6.90 4.49
C LYS A 248 0.49 -7.31 5.85
N GLU A 249 1.53 -8.14 5.88
CA GLU A 249 2.24 -8.52 7.11
C GLU A 249 3.55 -7.72 7.29
N SER A 250 3.80 -6.72 6.44
CA SER A 250 5.04 -5.94 6.43
C SER A 250 5.34 -5.27 7.78
N GLU A 251 4.35 -4.69 8.47
CA GLU A 251 4.56 -4.14 9.82
C GLU A 251 4.99 -5.19 10.85
N LYS A 252 4.41 -6.39 10.78
CA LYS A 252 4.75 -7.47 11.70
C LYS A 252 6.18 -7.94 11.45
N SER A 253 6.54 -8.06 10.17
CA SER A 253 7.92 -8.34 9.76
C SER A 253 8.88 -7.26 10.23
N LEU A 254 8.54 -5.97 10.07
CA LEU A 254 9.34 -4.83 10.53
C LEU A 254 9.60 -4.88 12.04
N VAL A 255 8.57 -5.18 12.84
CA VAL A 255 8.70 -5.38 14.30
C VAL A 255 9.63 -6.55 14.61
N SER A 256 9.52 -7.66 13.89
CA SER A 256 10.39 -8.83 14.10
C SER A 256 11.85 -8.52 13.77
N LEU A 257 12.10 -7.78 12.69
CA LEU A 257 13.43 -7.33 12.29
C LEU A 257 14.03 -6.40 13.35
N TYR A 258 13.25 -5.49 13.92
CA TYR A 258 13.71 -4.61 14.99
C TYR A 258 14.06 -5.38 16.27
N LYS A 259 13.21 -6.35 16.66
CA LYS A 259 13.48 -7.24 17.80
C LYS A 259 14.80 -7.99 17.60
N GLU A 260 15.08 -8.49 16.39
CA GLU A 260 16.31 -9.23 16.11
C GLU A 260 17.55 -8.33 15.97
N SER A 261 17.42 -7.13 15.38
CA SER A 261 18.54 -6.19 15.26
C SER A 261 19.07 -5.73 16.62
N SER A 262 18.20 -5.64 17.64
CA SER A 262 18.58 -5.26 19.00
C SER A 262 19.42 -6.32 19.73
N LYS A 263 19.47 -7.56 19.22
CA LYS A 263 20.14 -8.70 19.83
C LYS A 263 21.41 -9.15 19.09
N LYS A 264 21.65 -8.60 17.90
CA LYS A 264 22.68 -9.08 16.97
C LYS A 264 23.71 -8.00 16.71
N SER A 265 24.92 -8.41 16.34
CA SER A 265 25.87 -7.50 15.70
C SER A 265 25.32 -7.03 14.35
N LYS A 266 25.93 -6.00 13.77
CA LYS A 266 25.49 -5.49 12.45
C LYS A 266 25.67 -6.56 11.38
N GLU A 267 26.76 -7.30 11.45
CA GLU A 267 27.12 -8.38 10.53
C GLU A 267 26.15 -9.56 10.67
N ASP A 268 25.88 -10.01 11.91
CA ASP A 268 24.94 -11.11 12.16
C ASP A 268 23.50 -10.75 11.78
N PHE A 269 23.12 -9.47 11.92
CA PHE A 269 21.80 -8.99 11.50
C PHE A 269 21.64 -9.04 9.98
N VAL A 270 22.67 -8.68 9.22
CA VAL A 270 22.66 -8.80 7.75
C VAL A 270 22.53 -10.27 7.34
N LEU A 271 23.31 -11.18 7.95
CA LEU A 271 23.22 -12.62 7.68
C LEU A 271 21.83 -13.19 8.01
N PHE A 272 21.20 -12.70 9.10
CA PHE A 272 19.84 -13.06 9.44
C PHE A 272 18.85 -12.62 8.36
N ILE A 273 18.95 -11.39 7.85
CA ILE A 273 18.08 -10.90 6.76
C ILE A 273 18.26 -11.74 5.49
N GLU A 274 19.50 -12.05 5.10
CA GLU A 274 19.80 -12.88 3.93
C GLU A 274 19.19 -14.29 4.08
N GLU A 275 19.22 -14.87 5.28
CA GLU A 275 18.53 -16.14 5.58
C GLU A 275 17.01 -16.03 5.46
N GLN A 276 16.42 -14.93 5.93
CA GLN A 276 14.97 -14.68 5.80
C GLN A 276 14.54 -14.53 4.34
N ILE A 277 15.39 -13.92 3.49
CA ILE A 277 15.20 -13.80 2.04
C ILE A 277 15.23 -15.18 1.40
N SER A 278 16.27 -15.97 1.70
CA SER A 278 16.45 -17.33 1.19
C SER A 278 15.20 -18.20 1.43
N LYS A 279 14.69 -18.17 2.68
CA LYS A 279 13.48 -18.92 3.08
C LYS A 279 12.21 -18.53 2.31
N ARG A 280 12.05 -17.25 1.92
CA ARG A 280 10.84 -16.75 1.25
C ARG A 280 10.85 -16.92 -0.27
N VAL A 281 12.05 -16.93 -0.84
CA VAL A 281 12.26 -17.28 -2.24
C VAL A 281 12.04 -18.78 -2.44
N ASN A 282 12.46 -19.60 -1.46
CA ASN A 282 12.19 -21.04 -1.41
C ASN A 282 12.67 -21.78 -2.67
N VAL A 283 13.88 -21.47 -3.12
CA VAL A 283 14.56 -22.16 -4.23
C VAL A 283 15.70 -22.98 -3.63
N LYS A 284 15.73 -24.28 -3.91
CA LYS A 284 16.73 -25.19 -3.31
C LYS A 284 18.08 -25.10 -4.01
N ASN A 285 18.06 -24.92 -5.33
CA ASN A 285 19.25 -24.81 -6.16
C ASN A 285 18.93 -24.08 -7.47
N ILE A 286 19.98 -23.69 -8.18
CA ILE A 286 19.88 -22.97 -9.45
C ILE A 286 19.13 -23.77 -10.52
N SER A 287 19.26 -25.10 -10.56
CA SER A 287 18.59 -25.92 -11.59
C SER A 287 17.07 -25.79 -11.54
N GLU A 288 16.49 -25.62 -10.35
CA GLU A 288 15.06 -25.37 -10.17
C GLU A 288 14.60 -24.06 -10.86
N ILE A 289 15.46 -23.03 -10.93
CA ILE A 289 15.15 -21.77 -11.61
C ILE A 289 15.01 -21.98 -13.12
N LYS A 290 15.89 -22.80 -13.71
CA LYS A 290 15.91 -23.07 -15.16
C LYS A 290 14.61 -23.71 -15.65
N GLU A 291 14.02 -24.56 -14.83
CA GLU A 291 12.82 -25.31 -15.14
C GLU A 291 11.52 -24.52 -14.89
N MET A 292 11.61 -23.30 -14.34
CA MET A 292 10.42 -22.51 -14.01
C MET A 292 9.72 -21.99 -15.27
N SER A 293 8.40 -22.15 -15.28
CA SER A 293 7.52 -21.71 -16.36
C SER A 293 6.54 -20.64 -15.90
N TYR A 294 6.08 -19.80 -16.84
CA TYR A 294 5.04 -18.80 -16.56
C TYR A 294 3.75 -19.42 -15.99
N GLU A 295 3.38 -20.61 -16.47
CA GLU A 295 2.11 -21.27 -16.13
C GLU A 295 2.13 -21.85 -14.72
N ASP A 296 3.24 -22.48 -14.33
CA ASP A 296 3.33 -23.23 -13.08
C ASP A 296 3.91 -22.41 -11.91
N ASN A 297 4.77 -21.41 -12.21
CA ASN A 297 5.62 -20.77 -11.19
C ASN A 297 5.50 -19.23 -11.18
N LYS A 298 4.35 -18.69 -11.60
CA LYS A 298 4.16 -17.24 -11.79
C LYS A 298 4.55 -16.38 -10.58
N ASN A 299 4.23 -16.80 -9.36
CA ASN A 299 4.52 -16.00 -8.17
C ASN A 299 5.99 -16.10 -7.76
N GLU A 300 6.56 -17.31 -7.86
CA GLU A 300 7.96 -17.63 -7.58
C GLU A 300 8.87 -16.86 -8.53
N ILE A 301 8.56 -16.88 -9.83
CA ILE A 301 9.29 -16.13 -10.86
C ILE A 301 9.26 -14.63 -10.55
N LYS A 302 8.11 -14.07 -10.12
CA LYS A 302 8.06 -12.65 -9.72
C LYS A 302 8.99 -12.33 -8.56
N LYS A 303 9.06 -13.21 -7.54
CA LYS A 303 9.98 -13.04 -6.40
C LYS A 303 11.44 -13.08 -6.87
N ILE A 304 11.78 -14.07 -7.69
CA ILE A 304 13.13 -14.28 -8.23
C ILE A 304 13.56 -13.10 -9.10
N LEU A 305 12.73 -12.64 -10.03
CA LEU A 305 13.05 -11.51 -10.90
C LEU A 305 13.13 -10.18 -10.12
N LEU A 306 12.35 -10.02 -9.05
CA LEU A 306 12.50 -8.88 -8.16
C LEU A 306 13.81 -8.97 -7.39
N LEU A 307 14.14 -10.13 -6.81
CA LEU A 307 15.42 -10.34 -6.13
C LEU A 307 16.60 -10.12 -7.08
N PHE A 308 16.49 -10.54 -8.34
CA PHE A 308 17.50 -10.29 -9.36
C PHE A 308 17.74 -8.80 -9.58
N ASN A 309 16.67 -7.99 -9.62
CA ASN A 309 16.80 -6.54 -9.63
C ASN A 309 17.50 -6.05 -8.37
N ILE A 310 17.02 -6.42 -7.19
CA ILE A 310 17.58 -5.98 -5.90
C ILE A 310 19.08 -6.34 -5.79
N ALA A 311 19.48 -7.55 -6.17
CA ALA A 311 20.86 -7.99 -6.21
C ALA A 311 21.72 -7.15 -7.18
N THR A 312 21.17 -6.78 -8.33
CA THR A 312 21.86 -5.88 -9.27
C THR A 312 21.98 -4.45 -8.70
N TYR A 313 20.96 -3.94 -8.03
CA TYR A 313 21.01 -2.62 -7.38
C TYR A 313 21.98 -2.57 -6.20
N LEU A 314 22.15 -3.67 -5.45
CA LEU A 314 23.11 -3.78 -4.36
C LEU A 314 24.57 -3.53 -4.81
N GLU A 315 24.90 -3.86 -6.05
CA GLU A 315 26.21 -3.63 -6.65
C GLU A 315 26.34 -2.29 -7.37
N SER A 316 25.27 -1.49 -7.39
CA SER A 316 25.22 -0.19 -8.05
C SER A 316 25.18 0.95 -7.03
N ASP A 317 25.45 2.18 -7.46
CA ASP A 317 25.30 3.39 -6.63
C ASP A 317 23.86 3.93 -6.58
N ILE A 318 22.93 3.31 -7.30
CA ILE A 318 21.53 3.74 -7.38
C ILE A 318 20.64 2.86 -6.50
N ARG A 319 19.52 3.43 -6.05
CA ARG A 319 18.53 2.72 -5.22
C ARG A 319 17.35 2.24 -6.06
N PHE A 320 16.87 1.04 -5.77
CA PHE A 320 15.59 0.55 -6.27
C PHE A 320 14.45 1.33 -5.63
N SER A 321 13.55 1.96 -6.41
CA SER A 321 12.43 2.71 -5.82
C SER A 321 11.30 1.77 -5.37
N PHE A 322 11.23 1.55 -4.05
CA PHE A 322 10.13 0.80 -3.44
C PHE A 322 8.82 1.59 -3.50
N ASP A 323 8.87 2.92 -3.48
CA ASP A 323 7.69 3.76 -3.67
C ASP A 323 6.99 3.48 -4.99
N LYS A 324 7.73 3.51 -6.10
CA LYS A 324 7.18 3.20 -7.42
C LYS A 324 6.74 1.75 -7.53
N PHE A 325 7.50 0.82 -6.97
CA PHE A 325 7.15 -0.59 -7.06
C PHE A 325 5.85 -0.92 -6.29
N ILE A 326 5.68 -0.42 -5.07
CA ILE A 326 4.50 -0.72 -4.23
C ILE A 326 3.26 0.07 -4.70
N SER A 327 3.45 1.29 -5.20
CA SER A 327 2.35 2.14 -5.68
C SER A 327 1.75 1.66 -7.01
N GLU A 328 2.44 0.79 -7.74
CA GLU A 328 1.99 0.24 -9.01
C GLU A 328 1.69 -1.26 -8.91
N LYS A 329 0.91 -1.78 -9.87
CA LYS A 329 0.68 -3.23 -9.99
C LYS A 329 1.69 -3.81 -10.97
N TRP A 330 2.32 -4.92 -10.60
CA TRP A 330 3.37 -5.56 -11.40
C TRP A 330 2.97 -6.92 -11.94
N SER A 331 3.41 -7.19 -13.16
CA SER A 331 3.15 -8.42 -13.89
C SER A 331 4.42 -8.93 -14.55
N LEU A 332 4.41 -10.22 -14.87
CA LEU A 332 5.40 -10.79 -15.75
C LEU A 332 5.04 -10.42 -17.19
N GLU A 333 6.04 -9.96 -17.92
CA GLU A 333 5.97 -9.71 -19.35
C GLU A 333 6.88 -10.70 -20.07
N HIS A 334 6.39 -11.22 -21.19
CA HIS A 334 7.22 -12.01 -22.09
C HIS A 334 8.09 -11.08 -22.92
N ILE A 335 9.42 -11.30 -22.89
CA ILE A 335 10.38 -10.49 -23.66
C ILE A 335 10.08 -10.61 -25.15
N ASN A 336 9.73 -11.83 -25.59
CA ASN A 336 9.21 -12.11 -26.92
C ASN A 336 7.91 -12.94 -26.84
N PRO A 337 6.91 -12.70 -27.73
CA PRO A 337 5.55 -13.22 -27.55
C PRO A 337 5.46 -14.72 -27.83
N GLN A 338 4.52 -15.39 -27.16
CA GLN A 338 4.31 -16.83 -27.30
C GLN A 338 3.26 -17.18 -28.37
N SER A 339 2.10 -16.48 -28.36
CA SER A 339 1.00 -16.59 -29.33
C SER A 339 -0.13 -15.56 -29.01
N GLY A 340 -1.27 -15.63 -29.70
CA GLY A 340 -2.50 -14.95 -29.28
C GLY A 340 -2.55 -13.43 -29.49
N PHE A 341 -1.73 -12.89 -30.39
CA PHE A 341 -1.74 -11.47 -30.71
C PHE A 341 -2.89 -11.12 -31.66
N THR A 342 -3.68 -10.13 -31.29
CA THR A 342 -4.78 -9.63 -32.12
C THR A 342 -4.91 -8.12 -31.97
N ILE A 343 -5.26 -7.47 -33.07
CA ILE A 343 -5.59 -6.05 -33.10
C ILE A 343 -7.00 -5.94 -33.67
N LYS A 344 -7.92 -5.29 -32.96
CA LYS A 344 -9.32 -5.17 -33.40
C LYS A 344 -9.48 -4.17 -34.57
N ASN A 345 -8.78 -3.05 -34.51
CA ASN A 345 -8.88 -1.99 -35.51
C ASN A 345 -8.02 -2.31 -36.75
N LYS A 346 -8.60 -2.20 -37.95
CA LYS A 346 -7.91 -2.52 -39.22
C LYS A 346 -6.78 -1.56 -39.56
N ASP A 347 -6.91 -0.28 -39.24
CA ASP A 347 -5.84 0.71 -39.48
C ASP A 347 -4.65 0.46 -38.56
N ASP A 348 -4.90 0.05 -37.32
CA ASP A 348 -3.85 -0.34 -36.38
C ASP A 348 -3.15 -1.64 -36.82
N ARG A 349 -3.84 -2.58 -37.48
CA ARG A 349 -3.19 -3.74 -38.13
C ARG A 349 -2.22 -3.28 -39.21
N LYS A 350 -2.64 -2.35 -40.07
CA LYS A 350 -1.77 -1.80 -41.13
C LYS A 350 -0.56 -1.08 -40.55
N ARG A 351 -0.74 -0.28 -39.49
CA ARG A 351 0.37 0.38 -38.77
C ARG A 351 1.35 -0.64 -38.22
N TRP A 352 0.86 -1.67 -37.55
CA TRP A 352 1.71 -2.73 -37.00
C TRP A 352 2.50 -3.46 -38.09
N ILE A 353 1.87 -3.84 -39.21
CA ILE A 353 2.58 -4.47 -40.34
C ILE A 353 3.65 -3.52 -40.91
N LYS A 354 3.35 -2.22 -41.01
CA LYS A 354 4.31 -1.22 -41.49
C LYS A 354 5.54 -1.14 -40.59
N GLU A 355 5.36 -1.15 -39.26
CA GLU A 355 6.48 -1.19 -38.31
C GLU A 355 7.35 -2.43 -38.51
N ILE A 356 6.75 -3.61 -38.74
CA ILE A 356 7.50 -4.84 -39.04
C ILE A 356 8.26 -4.73 -40.36
N ILE A 357 7.64 -4.19 -41.41
CA ILE A 357 8.29 -3.95 -42.70
C ILE A 357 9.51 -3.04 -42.53
N ASP A 358 9.38 -1.97 -41.75
CA ASP A 358 10.48 -1.03 -41.53
C ASP A 358 11.63 -1.70 -40.75
N ILE A 359 11.33 -2.58 -39.78
CA ILE A 359 12.34 -3.42 -39.11
C ILE A 359 13.02 -4.37 -40.10
N LEU A 360 12.25 -5.11 -40.92
CA LEU A 360 12.79 -6.07 -41.89
C LEU A 360 13.66 -5.40 -42.96
N LYS A 361 13.34 -4.16 -43.37
CA LYS A 361 14.21 -3.37 -44.25
C LYS A 361 15.55 -3.05 -43.61
N LEU A 362 15.59 -2.79 -42.31
CA LEU A 362 16.85 -2.56 -41.58
C LEU A 362 17.68 -3.84 -41.45
N LEU A 363 17.03 -5.00 -41.51
CA LEU A 363 17.68 -6.31 -41.53
C LEU A 363 18.17 -6.71 -42.94
N GLN A 364 17.72 -6.01 -43.98
CA GLN A 364 18.07 -6.31 -45.36
C GLN A 364 19.44 -5.70 -45.73
N ASP A 365 20.39 -6.56 -46.09
CA ASP A 365 21.67 -6.22 -46.73
C ASP A 365 22.04 -7.24 -47.84
N ASP A 366 23.23 -7.09 -48.42
CA ASP A 366 23.73 -7.96 -49.50
C ASP A 366 23.87 -9.44 -49.08
N ASN A 367 23.85 -9.75 -47.78
CA ASN A 367 23.93 -11.09 -47.20
C ASN A 367 22.62 -11.54 -46.53
N SER A 368 21.49 -10.88 -46.82
CA SER A 368 20.19 -11.23 -46.24
C SER A 368 19.83 -12.69 -46.50
N ASN A 369 19.42 -13.41 -45.46
CA ASN A 369 18.91 -14.76 -45.66
C ASN A 369 17.59 -14.74 -46.48
N GLU A 370 17.32 -15.84 -47.18
CA GLU A 370 16.14 -15.99 -48.05
C GLU A 370 14.83 -15.78 -47.26
N GLN A 371 14.82 -16.18 -45.99
CA GLN A 371 13.68 -16.03 -45.07
C GLN A 371 13.29 -14.56 -44.85
N THR A 372 14.26 -13.67 -44.60
CA THR A 372 14.03 -12.22 -44.41
C THR A 372 13.41 -11.61 -45.66
N THR A 373 13.98 -11.91 -46.82
CA THR A 373 13.52 -11.38 -48.11
C THR A 373 12.12 -11.88 -48.45
N SER A 374 11.85 -13.17 -48.21
CA SER A 374 10.55 -13.80 -48.43
C SER A 374 9.46 -13.17 -47.54
N LEU A 375 9.73 -13.02 -46.23
CA LEU A 375 8.79 -12.42 -45.30
C LEU A 375 8.52 -10.95 -45.64
N LEU A 376 9.57 -10.15 -45.91
CA LEU A 376 9.42 -8.74 -46.28
C LEU A 376 8.54 -8.57 -47.52
N LYS A 377 8.78 -9.37 -48.56
CA LYS A 377 7.96 -9.35 -49.79
C LYS A 377 6.51 -9.68 -49.48
N LYS A 378 6.27 -10.77 -48.72
CA LYS A 378 4.92 -11.18 -48.29
C LYS A 378 4.19 -10.06 -47.55
N LEU A 379 4.86 -9.33 -46.65
CA LEU A 379 4.24 -8.23 -45.92
C LEU A 379 3.93 -7.02 -46.80
N ILE A 380 4.84 -6.65 -47.71
CA ILE A 380 4.65 -5.54 -48.66
C ILE A 380 3.47 -5.82 -49.59
N ASP A 381 3.34 -7.04 -50.10
CA ASP A 381 2.25 -7.41 -50.99
C ASP A 381 0.89 -7.32 -50.26
N ASN A 382 0.86 -7.72 -48.98
CA ASN A 382 -0.37 -7.77 -48.20
C ASN A 382 -0.83 -6.43 -47.60
N ILE A 383 0.05 -5.43 -47.41
CA ILE A 383 -0.28 -4.21 -46.63
C ILE A 383 -1.38 -3.35 -47.26
N ASN A 384 -1.51 -3.38 -48.58
CA ASN A 384 -2.50 -2.60 -49.32
C ASN A 384 -3.88 -3.29 -49.37
N GLU A 385 -3.95 -4.55 -48.97
CA GLU A 385 -5.18 -5.33 -48.99
C GLU A 385 -6.08 -5.08 -47.76
N ASN A 386 -7.29 -5.65 -47.79
CA ASN A 386 -8.17 -5.70 -46.62
C ASN A 386 -7.67 -6.82 -45.68
N ILE A 387 -7.18 -6.44 -44.50
CA ILE A 387 -6.62 -7.36 -43.52
C ILE A 387 -7.72 -7.76 -42.54
N ASP A 388 -8.46 -8.82 -42.88
CA ASP A 388 -9.41 -9.47 -41.97
C ASP A 388 -8.69 -10.28 -40.88
N ASP A 389 -9.48 -10.88 -39.97
CA ASP A 389 -8.95 -11.56 -38.79
C ASP A 389 -8.10 -12.77 -39.15
N LYS A 390 -8.50 -13.51 -40.18
CA LYS A 390 -7.79 -14.70 -40.65
C LYS A 390 -6.46 -14.32 -41.27
N LYS A 391 -6.47 -13.35 -42.19
CA LYS A 391 -5.27 -12.86 -42.85
C LYS A 391 -4.30 -12.22 -41.84
N PHE A 392 -4.83 -11.50 -40.85
CA PHE A 392 -4.01 -10.97 -39.78
C PHE A 392 -3.35 -12.08 -38.97
N ALA A 393 -4.11 -13.12 -38.59
CA ALA A 393 -3.58 -14.27 -37.86
C ALA A 393 -2.44 -14.96 -38.63
N ASP A 394 -2.63 -15.20 -39.92
CA ASP A 394 -1.59 -15.80 -40.78
C ASP A 394 -0.32 -14.95 -40.80
N ILE A 395 -0.45 -13.63 -41.01
CA ILE A 395 0.68 -12.70 -40.98
C ILE A 395 1.38 -12.70 -39.62
N THR A 396 0.62 -12.68 -38.52
CA THR A 396 1.21 -12.69 -37.17
C THR A 396 1.95 -13.99 -36.89
N ASN A 397 1.48 -15.12 -37.39
CA ASN A 397 2.16 -16.40 -37.25
C ASN A 397 3.49 -16.39 -38.00
N ASP A 398 3.53 -15.93 -39.25
CA ASP A 398 4.79 -15.84 -40.02
C ASP A 398 5.80 -14.92 -39.32
N VAL A 399 5.34 -13.77 -38.83
CA VAL A 399 6.20 -12.79 -38.12
C VAL A 399 6.70 -13.40 -36.82
N PHE A 400 5.85 -14.05 -36.04
CA PHE A 400 6.28 -14.65 -34.78
C PHE A 400 7.20 -15.85 -34.98
N GLU A 401 6.98 -16.67 -36.00
CA GLU A 401 7.89 -17.77 -36.36
C GLU A 401 9.28 -17.23 -36.71
N TYR A 402 9.35 -16.13 -37.47
CA TYR A 402 10.63 -15.51 -37.84
C TYR A 402 11.36 -14.84 -36.66
N PHE A 403 10.65 -14.19 -35.74
CA PHE A 403 11.25 -13.45 -34.62
C PHE A 403 11.36 -14.26 -33.31
N SER A 404 10.77 -15.45 -33.22
CA SER A 404 10.73 -16.24 -31.97
C SER A 404 11.97 -17.10 -31.75
N PRO A 405 12.49 -17.17 -30.51
CA PRO A 405 13.42 -18.22 -30.12
C PRO A 405 12.70 -19.57 -30.01
N GLU A 406 13.49 -20.65 -29.94
CA GLU A 406 12.97 -22.03 -29.84
C GLU A 406 12.28 -22.28 -28.49
N ASP A 407 12.81 -21.77 -27.37
CA ASP A 407 12.18 -21.90 -26.05
C ASP A 407 11.40 -20.62 -25.68
N LYS A 408 10.08 -20.79 -25.53
CA LYS A 408 9.14 -19.70 -25.29
C LYS A 408 8.75 -19.56 -23.83
N HIS A 409 8.88 -20.61 -23.01
CA HIS A 409 8.15 -20.74 -21.74
C HIS A 409 9.02 -20.60 -20.49
N SER A 410 10.34 -20.58 -20.62
CA SER A 410 11.26 -20.44 -19.49
C SER A 410 11.31 -19.02 -18.92
N ILE A 411 11.77 -18.92 -17.67
CA ILE A 411 12.08 -17.66 -16.99
C ILE A 411 13.03 -16.76 -17.82
N ALA A 412 13.86 -17.35 -18.68
CA ALA A 412 14.75 -16.64 -19.58
C ALA A 412 14.03 -15.80 -20.65
N ASN A 413 12.72 -15.99 -20.84
CA ASN A 413 11.87 -15.15 -21.69
C ASN A 413 10.93 -14.23 -20.88
N LEU A 414 11.16 -14.04 -19.58
CA LEU A 414 10.27 -13.29 -18.69
C LEU A 414 10.98 -12.13 -18.01
N THR A 415 10.24 -11.04 -17.80
CA THR A 415 10.72 -9.87 -17.06
C THR A 415 9.60 -9.20 -16.26
N LEU A 416 9.95 -8.31 -15.34
CA LEU A 416 8.98 -7.58 -14.52
C LEU A 416 8.64 -6.21 -15.11
N LEU A 417 7.36 -5.95 -15.33
CA LEU A 417 6.86 -4.63 -15.73
C LEU A 417 5.56 -4.26 -15.02
N SER A 418 5.34 -2.96 -14.86
CA SER A 418 4.07 -2.46 -14.35
C SER A 418 2.94 -2.75 -15.34
N LEU A 419 1.72 -2.95 -14.84
CA LEU A 419 0.57 -3.32 -15.66
C LEU A 419 0.30 -2.29 -16.77
N ASP A 420 0.47 -0.99 -16.48
CA ASP A 420 0.30 0.06 -17.49
C ASP A 420 1.29 -0.13 -18.65
N THR A 421 2.58 -0.23 -18.33
CA THR A 421 3.64 -0.43 -19.33
C THR A 421 3.47 -1.75 -20.08
N ASN A 422 3.17 -2.84 -19.36
CA ASN A 422 2.96 -4.15 -19.96
C ASN A 422 1.77 -4.16 -20.94
N SER A 423 0.66 -3.50 -20.59
CA SER A 423 -0.50 -3.41 -21.48
C SER A 423 -0.20 -2.73 -22.81
N LYS A 424 0.73 -1.75 -22.83
CA LYS A 424 1.18 -1.05 -24.05
C LYS A 424 2.12 -1.91 -24.91
N LEU A 425 2.91 -2.78 -24.27
CA LEU A 425 3.79 -3.73 -24.96
C LEU A 425 3.00 -4.85 -25.63
N SER A 426 1.91 -5.32 -25.01
CA SER A 426 1.04 -6.36 -25.59
C SER A 426 1.85 -7.60 -26.06
N ASN A 427 1.29 -8.42 -26.95
CA ASN A 427 2.04 -9.53 -27.56
C ASN A 427 2.86 -9.08 -28.78
N HIS A 428 3.45 -7.87 -28.77
CA HIS A 428 4.36 -7.46 -29.84
C HIS A 428 5.69 -8.23 -29.81
N ILE A 429 6.42 -8.25 -30.92
CA ILE A 429 7.79 -8.80 -30.98
C ILE A 429 8.78 -7.96 -30.15
N PHE A 430 9.88 -8.57 -29.75
CA PHE A 430 10.96 -7.94 -28.98
C PHE A 430 11.38 -6.56 -29.51
N ALA A 431 11.62 -6.43 -30.83
CA ALA A 431 12.06 -5.17 -31.42
C ALA A 431 11.08 -4.00 -31.19
N ILE A 432 9.77 -4.25 -31.34
CA ILE A 432 8.73 -3.24 -31.10
C ILE A 432 8.65 -2.94 -29.60
N LYS A 433 8.65 -3.99 -28.76
CA LYS A 433 8.62 -3.85 -27.30
C LYS A 433 9.77 -2.99 -26.79
N ARG A 434 10.97 -3.25 -27.29
CA ARG A 434 12.18 -2.47 -26.99
C ARG A 434 12.01 -0.99 -27.32
N ASN A 435 11.47 -0.64 -28.49
CA ASN A 435 11.26 0.75 -28.88
C ASN A 435 10.24 1.45 -27.98
N LYS A 436 9.11 0.78 -27.70
CA LYS A 436 8.10 1.28 -26.76
C LYS A 436 8.66 1.49 -25.36
N LEU A 437 9.47 0.56 -24.87
CA LEU A 437 10.11 0.67 -23.56
C LEU A 437 11.10 1.84 -23.49
N LYS A 438 11.84 2.12 -24.58
CA LYS A 438 12.70 3.32 -24.68
C LYS A 438 11.90 4.61 -24.60
N GLU A 439 10.71 4.66 -25.20
CA GLU A 439 9.84 5.83 -25.12
C GLU A 439 9.31 6.02 -23.70
N ASP A 440 8.87 4.94 -23.05
CA ASP A 440 8.45 4.97 -21.65
C ASP A 440 9.60 5.44 -20.72
N GLU A 441 10.83 4.97 -20.95
CA GLU A 441 12.02 5.44 -20.23
C GLU A 441 12.28 6.94 -20.46
N LYS A 442 12.22 7.42 -21.71
CA LYS A 442 12.37 8.84 -22.05
C LYS A 442 11.32 9.72 -21.37
N ASN A 443 10.13 9.18 -21.15
CA ASN A 443 9.03 9.86 -20.46
C ASN A 443 9.13 9.75 -18.93
N GLY A 444 10.23 9.21 -18.39
CA GLY A 444 10.49 9.13 -16.95
C GLY A 444 9.73 8.03 -16.23
N LYS A 445 9.20 7.03 -16.94
CA LYS A 445 8.59 5.87 -16.28
C LYS A 445 9.63 5.04 -15.57
N PHE A 446 9.25 4.51 -14.40
CA PHE A 446 10.09 3.59 -13.67
C PHE A 446 10.12 2.22 -14.36
N ILE A 447 11.32 1.81 -14.78
CA ILE A 447 11.59 0.49 -15.36
C ILE A 447 12.70 -0.15 -14.52
N PRO A 448 12.50 -1.36 -13.97
CA PRO A 448 13.54 -2.03 -13.19
C PRO A 448 14.81 -2.21 -14.02
N LEU A 449 15.98 -2.00 -13.40
CA LEU A 449 17.27 -2.03 -14.09
C LEU A 449 17.49 -3.33 -14.88
N CYS A 450 17.14 -4.49 -14.31
CA CYS A 450 17.31 -5.75 -15.03
C CYS A 450 16.40 -5.87 -16.26
N THR A 451 15.18 -5.34 -16.18
CA THR A 451 14.26 -5.29 -17.33
C THR A 451 14.80 -4.38 -18.42
N LYS A 452 15.30 -3.20 -18.04
CA LYS A 452 16.00 -2.32 -18.97
C LYS A 452 17.19 -3.04 -19.63
N ASN A 453 18.00 -3.73 -18.84
CA ASN A 453 19.20 -4.40 -19.32
C ASN A 453 18.89 -5.52 -20.31
N VAL A 454 17.81 -6.28 -20.10
CA VAL A 454 17.29 -7.26 -21.07
C VAL A 454 16.98 -6.60 -22.42
N PHE A 455 16.13 -5.58 -22.43
CA PHE A 455 15.72 -4.94 -23.68
C PHE A 455 16.84 -4.13 -24.34
N MET A 456 17.86 -3.72 -23.59
CA MET A 456 19.07 -3.10 -24.13
C MET A 456 20.18 -4.10 -24.48
N LYS A 457 19.96 -5.39 -24.24
CA LYS A 457 20.93 -6.48 -24.47
C LYS A 457 22.25 -6.32 -23.70
N TYR A 458 22.22 -5.78 -22.49
CA TYR A 458 23.44 -5.68 -21.66
C TYR A 458 23.92 -7.03 -21.10
N TYR A 459 23.07 -8.05 -21.09
CA TYR A 459 23.46 -9.40 -20.68
C TYR A 459 24.05 -10.22 -21.84
N SER A 460 23.80 -9.83 -23.09
CA SER A 460 24.21 -10.61 -24.26
C SER A 460 25.73 -10.56 -24.43
N GLU A 461 26.40 -11.71 -24.32
CA GLU A 461 27.87 -11.80 -24.45
C GLU A 461 28.33 -11.80 -25.92
N LYS A 462 27.45 -12.18 -26.86
CA LYS A 462 27.76 -12.29 -28.30
C LYS A 462 26.92 -11.33 -29.12
N PHE A 463 27.59 -10.36 -29.74
CA PHE A 463 27.04 -9.53 -30.81
C PHE A 463 27.74 -9.91 -32.12
N ASP A 464 27.54 -11.16 -32.56
CA ASP A 464 28.14 -11.65 -33.80
C ASP A 464 27.60 -10.91 -35.03
N ASP A 465 26.40 -10.32 -34.91
CA ASP A 465 25.77 -9.46 -35.92
C ASP A 465 25.03 -8.30 -35.23
N ILE A 466 25.22 -7.07 -35.72
CA ILE A 466 24.49 -5.87 -35.27
C ILE A 466 22.97 -6.06 -35.40
N LYS A 467 22.52 -6.84 -36.39
CA LYS A 467 21.11 -7.18 -36.61
C LYS A 467 20.47 -7.95 -35.47
N ASN A 468 21.27 -8.65 -34.65
CA ASN A 468 20.75 -9.36 -33.47
C ASN A 468 20.06 -8.42 -32.48
N ILE A 469 20.27 -7.10 -32.55
CA ILE A 469 19.56 -6.13 -31.71
C ILE A 469 18.03 -6.14 -31.88
N TYR A 470 17.51 -6.69 -32.99
CA TYR A 470 16.08 -6.80 -33.27
C TYR A 470 15.46 -8.14 -32.82
N PHE A 471 16.27 -9.10 -32.37
CA PHE A 471 15.84 -10.44 -32.00
C PHE A 471 16.05 -10.72 -30.51
N TRP A 472 15.20 -11.55 -29.93
CA TRP A 472 15.47 -12.21 -28.66
C TRP A 472 15.83 -13.67 -28.96
N THR A 473 17.12 -13.98 -28.98
CA THR A 473 17.65 -15.27 -29.43
C THR A 473 17.86 -16.24 -28.26
N SER A 474 18.03 -17.53 -28.54
CA SER A 474 18.37 -18.52 -27.52
C SER A 474 19.70 -18.18 -26.81
N SER A 475 20.67 -17.60 -27.52
CA SER A 475 21.92 -17.13 -26.87
C SER A 475 21.68 -15.97 -25.91
N ASP A 476 20.72 -15.07 -26.20
CA ASP A 476 20.36 -14.00 -25.27
C ASP A 476 19.67 -14.57 -24.03
N GLN A 477 18.80 -15.58 -24.21
CA GLN A 477 18.14 -16.30 -23.12
C GLN A 477 19.16 -16.99 -22.20
N ASP A 478 20.14 -17.69 -22.77
CA ASP A 478 21.20 -18.36 -22.00
C ASP A 478 22.03 -17.36 -21.18
N SER A 479 22.46 -16.25 -21.80
CA SER A 479 23.22 -15.21 -21.09
C SER A 479 22.37 -14.51 -20.03
N TYR A 480 21.09 -14.26 -20.28
CA TYR A 480 20.18 -13.67 -19.31
C TYR A 480 19.95 -14.59 -18.11
N LEU A 481 19.72 -15.88 -18.36
CA LEU A 481 19.56 -16.90 -17.32
C LEU A 481 20.82 -16.99 -16.46
N LYS A 482 22.00 -17.06 -17.08
CA LYS A 482 23.29 -17.04 -16.36
C LYS A 482 23.43 -15.81 -15.46
N ALA A 483 23.05 -14.63 -15.94
CA ALA A 483 23.08 -13.42 -15.12
C ALA A 483 22.12 -13.49 -13.91
N ILE A 484 20.92 -14.04 -14.09
CA ILE A 484 19.98 -14.31 -12.97
C ILE A 484 20.65 -15.22 -11.95
N GLU A 485 21.25 -16.32 -12.40
CA GLU A 485 21.89 -17.32 -11.54
C GLU A 485 23.02 -16.73 -10.72
N GLU A 486 23.95 -16.03 -11.36
CA GLU A 486 25.11 -15.43 -10.71
C GLU A 486 24.70 -14.48 -9.58
N LYS A 487 23.66 -13.66 -9.80
CA LYS A 487 23.17 -12.70 -8.81
C LYS A 487 22.39 -13.34 -7.68
N ILE A 488 21.58 -14.36 -7.97
CA ILE A 488 20.71 -14.98 -6.97
C ILE A 488 21.47 -16.02 -6.13
N ASN A 489 22.54 -16.62 -6.65
CA ASN A 489 23.31 -17.66 -5.96
C ASN A 489 23.79 -17.22 -4.56
N VAL A 490 24.09 -15.94 -4.36
CA VAL A 490 24.50 -15.38 -3.06
C VAL A 490 23.40 -15.52 -1.98
N PHE A 491 22.14 -15.60 -2.39
CA PHE A 491 20.98 -15.73 -1.51
C PHE A 491 20.46 -17.18 -1.40
N ILE A 492 20.90 -18.08 -2.27
CA ILE A 492 20.57 -19.50 -2.19
C ILE A 492 21.65 -20.16 -1.34
N LYS A 493 21.32 -20.44 -0.09
CA LYS A 493 22.16 -21.34 0.71
C LYS A 493 21.95 -22.74 0.15
N ASN A 494 22.96 -23.29 -0.52
CA ASN A 494 23.01 -24.72 -0.82
C ASN A 494 22.76 -25.44 0.50
N GLY A 495 21.64 -26.18 0.58
CA GLY A 495 21.36 -26.99 1.76
C GLY A 495 22.57 -27.91 2.00
N GLU A 496 23.18 -27.77 3.17
CA GLU A 496 23.97 -28.86 3.75
C GLU A 496 23.08 -30.06 4.02
#